data_AF-A0A813SXP7-F1
#
_entry.id   AF-A0A813SXP7-F1
#
_cell.length_a   1.000
_cell.length_b   1.000
_cell.length_c   1.000
_cell.angle_alpha   90.00
_cell.angle_beta   90.00
_cell.angle_gamma   90.00
#
_symmetry.space_group_name_H-M   'P 1'
#
loop_
_entity.id
_entity.type
_entity.pdbx_description
1 polymer ?
#
loop_
_entity_poly.entity_id
_entity_poly.type
_entity_poly.pdbx_seq_one_letter_code
_entity_poly.pdbx_strand_id
1 'polypeptide(L)'
;MSDRRRRNSRKCATKESTTLLNEQKPQPNSRRAKDTPSTRPTNASKRTRIDSVVSKPVGTKKRKEILYDGDDDDDIKVIFPDNKQPLGKSEIDRCAICLDDCTEPKELAKCGHIFCTACIDQYFETVKPQCPCCFTIYGELRGNQPVTGTMTIDNSKHRLPGFEHDSCGSIRITYSFPNGIQDESHPNPGTPYYGTTRQAFLPDNYEGRYVLKLLKKAFELRQIFTVGQSRTTGYDNVITWNDIHHKTSIHGGVENFGYPDSTYLNRVKQELAAKGIK
;
A
#
# COMPACT_ATOMS: atom_id res chain seq x y z
N MET A 1 -1.58 -62.41 -35.38
CA MET A 1 -1.22 -61.08 -35.90
C MET A 1 -2.48 -60.22 -36.00
N SER A 2 -2.35 -58.94 -35.62
CA SER A 2 -3.32 -57.83 -35.72
C SER A 2 -4.65 -57.93 -34.94
N ASP A 3 -5.24 -56.88 -34.38
CA ASP A 3 -4.84 -55.56 -33.87
C ASP A 3 -6.12 -54.92 -33.29
N ARG A 4 -5.97 -53.82 -32.54
CA ARG A 4 -6.94 -52.77 -32.17
C ARG A 4 -7.54 -52.77 -30.76
N ARG A 5 -6.93 -51.90 -29.95
CA ARG A 5 -7.44 -51.30 -28.70
C ARG A 5 -8.63 -50.36 -28.96
N ARG A 6 -9.63 -50.39 -28.07
CA ARG A 6 -10.74 -49.41 -27.98
C ARG A 6 -10.68 -48.67 -26.64
N ARG A 7 -10.93 -47.35 -26.72
CA ARG A 7 -11.02 -46.36 -25.64
C ARG A 7 -12.12 -46.70 -24.64
N ASN A 8 -11.95 -46.33 -23.38
CA ASN A 8 -13.00 -46.39 -22.36
C ASN A 8 -13.24 -44.99 -21.77
N SER A 9 -14.44 -44.44 -21.99
CA SER A 9 -14.98 -43.29 -21.27
C SER A 9 -15.83 -43.80 -20.11
N ARG A 10 -15.64 -43.28 -18.90
CA ARG A 10 -16.56 -43.55 -17.78
C ARG A 10 -17.13 -42.25 -17.25
N LYS A 11 -18.42 -42.06 -17.51
CA LYS A 11 -19.34 -41.29 -16.67
C LYS A 11 -19.63 -42.11 -15.42
N CYS A 12 -19.85 -41.48 -14.27
CA CYS A 12 -20.61 -42.07 -13.19
C CYS A 12 -21.46 -41.01 -12.47
N ALA A 13 -22.65 -41.43 -12.06
CA ALA A 13 -23.82 -40.64 -11.77
C ALA A 13 -24.10 -40.46 -10.26
N THR A 14 -24.98 -39.50 -10.03
CA THR A 14 -25.81 -39.13 -8.87
C THR A 14 -26.26 -40.23 -7.90
N LYS A 15 -26.38 -39.88 -6.61
CA LYS A 15 -27.55 -40.16 -5.74
C LYS A 15 -27.73 -39.07 -4.66
N GLU A 16 -28.96 -38.61 -4.52
CA GLU A 16 -29.52 -37.79 -3.43
C GLU A 16 -29.99 -38.70 -2.27
N SER A 17 -30.06 -38.20 -1.02
CA SER A 17 -31.31 -37.65 -0.43
C SER A 17 -31.27 -37.53 1.12
N THR A 18 -31.78 -36.38 1.60
CA THR A 18 -32.50 -36.09 2.88
C THR A 18 -31.82 -36.39 4.24
N THR A 19 -31.82 -35.52 5.25
CA THR A 19 -33.00 -34.87 5.88
C THR A 19 -32.61 -33.65 6.74
N LEU A 20 -33.60 -32.76 6.90
CA LEU A 20 -33.63 -31.44 7.53
C LEU A 20 -33.46 -31.42 9.05
N LEU A 21 -32.78 -30.39 9.57
CA LEU A 21 -33.16 -29.71 10.82
C LEU A 21 -33.01 -28.19 10.63
N ASN A 22 -34.03 -27.50 11.12
CA ASN A 22 -34.40 -26.12 10.90
C ASN A 22 -33.95 -25.29 12.11
N GLU A 23 -33.08 -24.30 11.92
CA GLU A 23 -32.79 -23.31 12.95
C GLU A 23 -32.96 -21.89 12.41
N GLN A 24 -33.81 -21.15 13.12
CA GLN A 24 -34.34 -19.84 12.80
C GLN A 24 -33.28 -18.75 12.99
N LYS A 25 -33.11 -17.90 11.98
CA LYS A 25 -32.31 -16.67 12.03
C LYS A 25 -33.09 -15.58 12.80
N PRO A 26 -32.51 -14.91 13.81
CA PRO A 26 -33.15 -13.75 14.43
C PRO A 26 -33.00 -12.52 13.52
N GLN A 27 -34.13 -11.85 13.27
CA GLN A 27 -34.18 -10.56 12.59
C GLN A 27 -33.75 -9.41 13.52
N PRO A 28 -33.07 -8.37 13.00
CA PRO A 28 -32.79 -7.17 13.79
C PRO A 28 -34.05 -6.29 13.92
N ASN A 29 -34.43 -6.05 15.17
CA ASN A 29 -35.52 -5.15 15.58
C ASN A 29 -35.30 -3.72 15.07
N SER A 30 -36.25 -3.21 14.30
CA SER A 30 -36.36 -1.78 13.98
C SER A 30 -36.80 -1.01 15.23
N ARG A 31 -35.90 -0.17 15.79
CA ARG A 31 -36.28 0.87 16.75
C ARG A 31 -36.20 2.24 16.10
N ARG A 32 -37.41 2.74 15.84
CA ARG A 32 -37.89 4.10 15.56
C ARG A 32 -37.03 5.21 16.17
N ALA A 33 -36.39 6.03 15.33
CA ALA A 33 -35.88 7.34 15.70
C ALA A 33 -37.05 8.32 15.81
N LYS A 34 -37.05 9.16 16.85
CA LYS A 34 -38.00 10.27 17.03
C LYS A 34 -37.33 11.57 16.56
N ASP A 35 -38.08 12.32 15.77
CA ASP A 35 -37.75 13.67 15.29
C ASP A 35 -37.62 14.68 16.44
N THR A 36 -36.58 15.50 16.38
CA THR A 36 -36.57 16.86 16.97
C THR A 36 -35.74 17.80 16.08
N PRO A 37 -36.26 19.00 15.72
CA PRO A 37 -35.62 19.93 14.81
C PRO A 37 -34.70 20.92 15.55
N SER A 38 -33.55 21.27 14.97
CA SER A 38 -32.74 22.40 15.47
C SER A 38 -32.01 23.13 14.35
N THR A 39 -32.66 24.20 13.91
CA THR A 39 -32.15 25.52 13.50
C THR A 39 -30.72 25.67 12.96
N ARG A 40 -30.67 26.11 11.70
CA ARG A 40 -29.54 26.74 11.00
C ARG A 40 -29.41 28.21 11.43
N PRO A 41 -28.21 28.71 11.78
CA PRO A 41 -27.96 30.15 11.79
C PRO A 41 -27.37 30.58 10.45
N THR A 42 -28.07 31.50 9.78
CA THR A 42 -27.55 32.37 8.74
C THR A 42 -26.75 33.50 9.37
N ASN A 43 -25.59 33.86 8.81
CA ASN A 43 -25.02 35.18 9.07
C ASN A 43 -24.30 35.73 7.84
N ALA A 44 -24.75 36.91 7.44
CA ALA A 44 -24.25 37.73 6.34
C ALA A 44 -23.29 38.80 6.87
N SER A 45 -22.34 39.16 6.00
CA SER A 45 -21.62 40.44 5.86
C SER A 45 -21.08 41.17 7.10
N LYS A 46 -19.78 41.47 7.05
CA LYS A 46 -19.27 42.86 7.05
C LYS A 46 -17.81 42.92 6.58
N ARG A 47 -17.60 43.63 5.46
CA ARG A 47 -16.31 44.16 5.00
C ARG A 47 -15.98 45.41 5.81
N THR A 48 -14.73 45.55 6.21
CA THR A 48 -14.15 46.84 6.64
C THR A 48 -12.83 47.07 5.92
N ARG A 49 -12.74 48.23 5.25
CA ARG A 49 -11.54 48.83 4.66
C ARG A 49 -10.68 49.44 5.77
N ILE A 50 -9.36 49.33 5.67
CA ILE A 50 -8.42 50.34 6.19
C ILE A 50 -7.24 50.45 5.20
N ASP A 51 -6.84 51.69 4.97
CA ASP A 51 -5.97 52.18 3.92
C ASP A 51 -4.47 51.89 4.09
N SER A 52 -3.80 52.05 2.95
CA SER A 52 -2.38 52.04 2.61
C SER A 52 -1.44 52.87 3.49
N VAL A 53 -0.25 52.33 3.77
CA VAL A 53 0.99 53.11 3.91
C VAL A 53 2.11 52.46 3.08
N VAL A 54 2.65 53.26 2.16
CA VAL A 54 3.76 52.95 1.25
C VAL A 54 5.09 53.20 1.94
N SER A 55 6.06 52.30 1.78
CA SER A 55 7.51 52.61 1.68
C SER A 55 8.25 51.42 1.05
N LYS A 56 8.92 51.67 -0.09
CA LYS A 56 9.78 50.78 -0.91
C LYS A 56 11.28 51.01 -0.54
N PRO A 57 12.29 50.48 -1.28
CA PRO A 57 12.66 49.08 -1.56
C PRO A 57 14.19 48.82 -1.40
N VAL A 58 14.65 47.55 -1.37
CA VAL A 58 16.02 47.17 -1.80
C VAL A 58 16.02 45.78 -2.46
N GLY A 59 16.62 45.67 -3.67
CA GLY A 59 17.28 44.44 -4.12
C GLY A 59 16.57 43.56 -5.16
N THR A 60 16.61 43.96 -6.43
CA THR A 60 16.14 43.23 -7.63
C THR A 60 16.94 41.96 -7.96
N LYS A 61 16.27 40.84 -8.26
CA LYS A 61 16.71 39.83 -9.24
C LYS A 61 15.53 39.36 -10.11
N LYS A 62 15.85 39.15 -11.39
CA LYS A 62 15.02 39.27 -12.60
C LYS A 62 13.87 38.24 -12.71
N ARG A 63 12.71 38.73 -13.15
CA ARG A 63 11.56 37.96 -13.66
C ARG A 63 11.90 37.48 -15.08
N LYS A 64 11.77 36.18 -15.36
CA LYS A 64 11.82 35.65 -16.73
C LYS A 64 10.45 35.80 -17.37
N GLU A 65 10.41 36.44 -18.54
CA GLU A 65 9.26 36.47 -19.44
C GLU A 65 9.24 35.16 -20.25
N ILE A 66 8.03 34.63 -20.46
CA ILE A 66 7.78 33.45 -21.29
C ILE A 66 7.00 34.00 -22.49
N LEU A 67 7.65 34.08 -23.65
CA LEU A 67 7.03 34.37 -24.93
C LEU A 67 6.64 33.04 -25.58
N TYR A 68 5.38 32.92 -26.00
CA TYR A 68 4.87 31.79 -26.78
C TYR A 68 4.73 32.25 -28.23
N ASP A 69 5.43 31.59 -29.14
CA ASP A 69 5.10 31.52 -30.57
C ASP A 69 5.11 30.03 -30.96
N GLY A 70 4.13 29.64 -31.79
CA GLY A 70 3.69 28.26 -31.98
C GLY A 70 4.46 27.39 -32.98
N ASP A 71 4.05 26.11 -32.92
CA ASP A 71 4.03 25.03 -33.92
C ASP A 71 5.32 24.64 -34.66
N ASP A 72 5.90 23.50 -34.27
CA ASP A 72 6.26 22.37 -35.15
C ASP A 72 6.77 21.16 -34.31
N ASP A 73 6.34 19.95 -34.69
CA ASP A 73 6.71 18.65 -34.12
C ASP A 73 8.22 18.36 -34.24
N ASP A 74 8.91 18.11 -33.12
CA ASP A 74 10.10 17.23 -33.03
C ASP A 74 10.51 17.01 -31.56
N ASP A 75 10.62 15.73 -31.16
CA ASP A 75 11.28 15.18 -29.96
C ASP A 75 11.50 16.10 -28.74
N ILE A 76 10.61 16.01 -27.73
CA ILE A 76 10.92 16.47 -26.37
C ILE A 76 12.00 15.56 -25.78
N LYS A 77 13.27 15.89 -26.01
CA LYS A 77 14.38 15.41 -25.20
C LYS A 77 14.29 16.09 -23.84
N VAL A 78 13.73 15.37 -22.87
CA VAL A 78 13.89 15.69 -21.45
C VAL A 78 15.37 15.50 -21.11
N ILE A 79 16.17 16.54 -21.32
CA ILE A 79 17.53 16.60 -20.79
C ILE A 79 17.35 16.80 -19.29
N PHE A 80 17.40 15.70 -18.54
CA PHE A 80 17.71 15.80 -17.12
C PHE A 80 19.07 16.50 -17.03
N PRO A 81 19.19 17.68 -16.39
CA PRO A 81 20.50 18.20 -16.10
C PRO A 81 21.15 17.18 -15.17
N ASP A 82 22.10 16.42 -15.72
CA ASP A 82 23.01 15.57 -14.96
C ASP A 82 23.91 16.55 -14.21
N ASN A 83 23.36 17.14 -13.16
CA ASN A 83 24.06 18.09 -12.29
C ASN A 83 24.96 17.29 -11.36
N LYS A 84 25.87 16.51 -11.95
CA LYS A 84 27.11 16.09 -11.33
C LYS A 84 28.02 17.31 -11.29
N GLN A 85 27.63 18.30 -10.50
CA GLN A 85 28.65 19.17 -9.93
C GLN A 85 29.50 18.26 -9.04
N PRO A 86 30.83 18.20 -9.23
CA PRO A 86 31.68 17.59 -8.24
C PRO A 86 31.55 18.45 -7.00
N LEU A 87 30.84 17.95 -6.00
CA LEU A 87 30.82 18.53 -4.66
C LEU A 87 32.28 18.64 -4.22
N GLY A 88 32.75 19.88 -4.14
CA GLY A 88 34.06 20.18 -3.57
C GLY A 88 34.19 19.52 -2.21
N LYS A 89 35.40 19.06 -1.88
CA LYS A 89 35.77 18.56 -0.55
C LYS A 89 35.37 19.55 0.55
N SER A 90 34.15 19.49 1.07
CA SER A 90 33.75 20.11 2.36
C SER A 90 32.34 19.78 2.89
N GLU A 91 31.54 18.92 2.24
CA GLU A 91 30.20 18.52 2.78
C GLU A 91 29.94 17.01 2.83
N ILE A 92 30.87 16.18 2.34
CA ILE A 92 30.69 14.71 2.19
C ILE A 92 31.09 13.94 3.48
N ASP A 93 31.76 14.60 4.42
CA ASP A 93 32.35 13.94 5.59
C ASP A 93 31.45 13.94 6.83
N ARG A 94 30.26 14.57 6.80
CA ARG A 94 29.34 14.59 7.96
C ARG A 94 28.36 13.42 7.92
N CYS A 95 28.32 12.67 9.01
CA CYS A 95 27.40 11.56 9.21
C CYS A 95 25.97 12.08 9.42
N ALA A 96 25.02 11.67 8.57
CA ALA A 96 23.62 12.11 8.71
C ALA A 96 22.87 11.52 9.93
N ILE A 97 23.50 10.65 10.72
CA ILE A 97 22.90 10.06 11.93
C ILE A 97 23.29 10.86 13.18
N CYS A 98 24.59 11.06 13.45
CA CYS A 98 25.05 11.86 14.58
C CYS A 98 25.22 13.34 14.27
N LEU A 99 25.19 13.72 12.98
CA LEU A 99 25.40 15.07 12.47
C LEU A 99 26.84 15.60 12.67
N ASP A 100 27.79 14.77 13.06
CA ASP A 100 29.22 15.11 13.21
C ASP A 100 30.06 14.56 12.06
N ASP A 101 31.35 14.88 12.04
CA ASP A 101 32.32 14.27 11.11
C ASP A 101 32.38 12.75 11.29
N CYS A 102 32.54 12.02 10.18
CA CYS A 102 32.50 10.57 10.20
C CYS A 102 33.72 9.96 10.92
N THR A 103 33.45 9.30 12.06
CA THR A 103 34.42 8.41 12.72
C THR A 103 34.34 7.02 12.11
N GLU A 104 35.46 6.48 11.64
CA GLU A 104 35.53 5.18 10.94
C GLU A 104 34.48 5.09 9.82
N PRO A 105 34.62 5.89 8.75
CA PRO A 105 33.59 6.02 7.73
C PRO A 105 33.29 4.68 7.05
N LYS A 106 32.01 4.34 6.98
CA LYS A 106 31.48 3.16 6.29
C LYS A 106 30.61 3.57 5.13
N GLU A 107 31.03 3.20 3.93
CA GLU A 107 30.26 3.38 2.71
C GLU A 107 29.27 2.22 2.51
N LEU A 108 28.01 2.53 2.27
CA LEU A 108 26.98 1.53 2.05
C LEU A 108 26.95 1.04 0.58
N ALA A 109 27.42 -0.18 0.34
CA ALA A 109 27.69 -0.75 -0.99
C ALA A 109 26.61 -0.58 -2.09
N LYS A 110 25.30 -0.57 -1.76
CA LYS A 110 24.24 -0.43 -2.78
C LYS A 110 23.95 1.02 -3.21
N CYS A 111 24.28 2.03 -2.39
CA CYS A 111 23.90 3.42 -2.64
C CYS A 111 25.02 4.44 -2.45
N GLY A 112 26.19 4.03 -1.92
CA GLY A 112 27.36 4.89 -1.78
C GLY A 112 27.30 5.95 -0.67
N HIS A 113 26.24 6.00 0.14
CA HIS A 113 26.18 6.93 1.28
C HIS A 113 27.12 6.49 2.41
N ILE A 114 27.77 7.46 3.05
CA ILE A 114 28.79 7.27 4.09
C ILE A 114 28.25 7.69 5.45
N PHE A 115 28.57 6.91 6.48
CA PHE A 115 28.22 7.17 7.89
C PHE A 115 29.36 6.75 8.81
N CYS A 116 29.35 7.15 10.08
CA CYS A 116 30.17 6.47 11.08
C CYS A 116 29.78 4.98 11.15
N THR A 117 30.77 4.08 11.20
CA THR A 117 30.53 2.62 11.28
C THR A 117 29.56 2.27 12.41
N ALA A 118 29.84 2.76 13.63
CA ALA A 118 28.99 2.50 14.80
C ALA A 118 27.56 3.05 14.63
N CYS A 119 27.40 4.24 14.05
CA CYS A 119 26.08 4.86 13.87
C CYS A 119 25.20 4.04 12.92
N ILE A 120 25.73 3.62 11.77
CA ILE A 120 24.93 2.91 10.78
C ILE A 120 24.64 1.47 11.21
N ASP A 121 25.57 0.82 11.90
CA ASP A 121 25.37 -0.54 12.41
C ASP A 121 24.32 -0.56 13.52
N GLN A 122 24.43 0.34 14.49
CA GLN A 122 23.40 0.48 15.52
C GLN A 122 22.03 0.84 14.93
N TYR A 123 21.97 1.74 13.94
CA TYR A 123 20.72 2.10 13.28
C TYR A 123 20.09 0.90 12.55
N PHE A 124 20.88 0.08 11.86
CA PHE A 124 20.39 -1.13 11.20
C PHE A 124 19.87 -2.18 12.19
N GLU A 125 20.49 -2.30 13.35
CA GLU A 125 20.08 -3.23 14.41
C GLU A 125 18.84 -2.76 15.17
N THR A 126 18.75 -1.47 15.48
CA THR A 126 17.74 -0.93 16.42
C THR A 126 16.55 -0.26 15.73
N VAL A 127 16.71 0.24 14.51
CA VAL A 127 15.66 0.98 13.80
C VAL A 127 15.17 0.19 12.59
N LYS A 128 16.00 0.03 11.56
CA LYS A 128 15.69 -0.77 10.36
C LYS A 128 16.88 -0.86 9.42
N PRO A 129 17.03 -1.94 8.64
CA PRO A 129 18.12 -2.11 7.69
C PRO A 129 17.87 -1.34 6.37
N GLN A 130 17.73 -0.02 6.46
CA GLN A 130 17.43 0.89 5.36
C GLN A 130 18.28 2.16 5.45
N CYS A 131 18.96 2.55 4.37
CA CYS A 131 19.79 3.76 4.36
C CYS A 131 18.99 5.00 4.82
N PRO A 132 19.46 5.74 5.85
CA PRO A 132 18.78 6.94 6.33
C PRO A 132 18.64 8.06 5.29
N CYS A 133 19.53 8.14 4.29
CA CYS A 133 19.54 9.21 3.29
C CYS A 133 18.61 8.94 2.11
N CYS A 134 18.61 7.72 1.58
CA CYS A 134 17.92 7.40 0.32
C CYS A 134 16.96 6.21 0.40
N PHE A 135 16.75 5.65 1.59
CA PHE A 135 15.83 4.54 1.82
C PHE A 135 16.16 3.23 1.08
N THR A 136 17.37 3.09 0.55
CA THR A 136 17.85 1.82 -0.03
C THR A 136 17.91 0.74 1.04
N ILE A 137 17.36 -0.45 0.74
CA ILE A 137 17.18 -1.54 1.71
C ILE A 137 18.41 -2.47 1.71
N TYR A 138 18.97 -2.73 2.88
CA TYR A 138 20.15 -3.56 3.11
C TYR A 138 19.85 -4.93 3.74
N GLY A 139 18.69 -5.07 4.38
CA GLY A 139 18.25 -6.32 5.01
C GLY A 139 16.75 -6.53 4.85
N GLU A 140 16.17 -7.39 5.67
CA GLU A 140 14.74 -7.66 5.63
C GLU A 140 13.98 -6.60 6.44
N LEU A 141 13.06 -5.89 5.78
CA LEU A 141 12.15 -4.98 6.48
C LEU A 141 11.00 -5.77 7.08
N ARG A 142 10.76 -5.57 8.38
CA ARG A 142 9.62 -6.11 9.10
C ARG A 142 8.70 -4.95 9.51
N GLY A 143 7.41 -5.08 9.20
CA GLY A 143 6.40 -4.11 9.63
C GLY A 143 5.83 -4.43 11.01
N ASN A 144 4.82 -3.67 11.40
CA ASN A 144 4.16 -3.79 12.71
C ASN A 144 2.78 -4.46 12.66
N GLN A 145 2.32 -5.02 11.52
CA GLN A 145 1.06 -5.80 11.47
C GLN A 145 0.90 -6.73 12.69
N PRO A 146 -0.26 -6.78 13.37
CA PRO A 146 -0.43 -7.66 14.52
C PRO A 146 -0.15 -9.14 14.21
N VAL A 147 0.60 -9.81 15.07
CA VAL A 147 1.01 -11.22 14.89
C VAL A 147 -0.14 -12.22 15.00
N THR A 148 -1.27 -11.78 15.54
CA THR A 148 -2.50 -12.57 15.71
C THR A 148 -3.30 -12.72 14.41
N GLY A 149 -2.89 -12.03 13.34
CA GLY A 149 -3.53 -12.14 12.03
C GLY A 149 -3.31 -13.47 11.35
N THR A 150 -4.29 -13.88 10.54
CA THR A 150 -4.21 -15.04 9.66
C THR A 150 -4.45 -14.64 8.20
N MET A 151 -3.87 -15.41 7.27
CA MET A 151 -4.04 -15.26 5.82
C MET A 151 -4.42 -16.62 5.23
N THR A 152 -5.60 -16.74 4.65
CA THR A 152 -6.09 -17.98 4.02
C THR A 152 -6.42 -17.76 2.55
N ILE A 153 -6.32 -18.83 1.75
CA ILE A 153 -6.45 -18.77 0.29
C ILE A 153 -7.53 -19.75 -0.18
N ASP A 154 -8.48 -19.24 -0.97
CA ASP A 154 -9.49 -20.04 -1.64
C ASP A 154 -9.46 -19.78 -3.15
N ASN A 155 -9.59 -20.83 -3.95
CA ASN A 155 -9.70 -20.71 -5.40
C ASN A 155 -11.17 -20.82 -5.85
N SER A 156 -11.54 -20.02 -6.84
CA SER A 156 -12.85 -20.04 -7.48
C SER A 156 -12.70 -20.22 -8.99
N LYS A 157 -13.69 -20.85 -9.63
CA LYS A 157 -13.76 -20.96 -11.10
C LYS A 157 -14.27 -19.68 -11.78
N HIS A 158 -14.80 -18.74 -11.00
CA HIS A 158 -15.26 -17.46 -11.53
C HIS A 158 -14.06 -16.62 -11.97
N ARG A 159 -14.07 -16.14 -13.22
CA ARG A 159 -13.00 -15.30 -13.78
C ARG A 159 -13.24 -13.84 -13.45
N LEU A 160 -12.18 -13.10 -13.17
CA LEU A 160 -12.28 -11.66 -12.90
C LEU A 160 -12.45 -10.88 -14.20
N PRO A 161 -13.20 -9.76 -14.20
CA PRO A 161 -13.28 -8.87 -15.35
C PRO A 161 -11.90 -8.45 -15.88
N GLY A 162 -11.67 -8.61 -17.18
CA GLY A 162 -10.38 -8.35 -17.84
C GLY A 162 -9.40 -9.52 -17.84
N PHE A 163 -9.78 -10.67 -17.28
CA PHE A 163 -8.98 -11.90 -17.24
C PHE A 163 -9.79 -13.13 -17.74
N GLU A 164 -10.80 -12.90 -18.58
CA GLU A 164 -11.71 -13.93 -19.07
C GLU A 164 -11.02 -15.00 -19.92
N HIS A 165 -9.94 -14.65 -20.60
CA HIS A 165 -9.22 -15.56 -21.51
C HIS A 165 -7.90 -16.08 -20.94
N ASP A 166 -7.30 -15.33 -20.00
CA ASP A 166 -5.94 -15.57 -19.53
C ASP A 166 -5.86 -16.14 -18.11
N SER A 167 -7.00 -16.59 -17.56
CA SER A 167 -7.08 -17.16 -16.21
C SER A 167 -8.01 -18.38 -16.12
N CYS A 168 -7.68 -19.32 -15.23
CA CYS A 168 -8.56 -20.44 -14.90
C CYS A 168 -9.62 -20.11 -13.83
N GLY A 169 -9.65 -18.88 -13.31
CA GLY A 169 -10.60 -18.45 -12.29
C GLY A 169 -10.11 -17.25 -11.48
N SER A 170 -10.30 -17.29 -10.17
CA SER A 170 -9.83 -16.24 -9.28
C SER A 170 -9.32 -16.82 -7.97
N ILE A 171 -8.31 -16.19 -7.40
CA ILE A 171 -7.78 -16.46 -6.08
C ILE A 171 -8.39 -15.45 -5.12
N ARG A 172 -9.09 -15.92 -4.09
CA ARG A 172 -9.54 -15.10 -2.96
C ARG A 172 -8.55 -15.27 -1.81
N ILE A 173 -8.07 -14.15 -1.31
CA ILE A 173 -7.25 -14.05 -0.11
C ILE A 173 -8.13 -13.51 1.00
N THR A 174 -8.20 -14.19 2.14
CA THR A 174 -8.89 -13.70 3.33
C THR A 174 -7.88 -13.42 4.41
N TYR A 175 -7.84 -12.18 4.88
CA TYR A 175 -7.10 -11.76 6.05
C TYR A 175 -8.05 -11.62 7.22
N SER A 176 -7.72 -12.21 8.37
CA SER A 176 -8.56 -12.14 9.57
C SER A 176 -7.71 -11.84 10.79
N PHE A 177 -8.11 -10.81 11.53
CA PHE A 177 -7.48 -10.35 12.75
C PHE A 177 -8.51 -10.26 13.87
N PRO A 178 -8.26 -10.88 15.04
CA PRO A 178 -9.09 -10.63 16.22
C PRO A 178 -8.82 -9.24 16.81
N ASN A 179 -9.65 -8.83 17.76
CA ASN A 179 -9.30 -7.70 18.64
C ASN A 179 -8.01 -8.03 19.41
N GLY A 180 -7.26 -7.00 19.80
CA GLY A 180 -6.04 -7.20 20.57
C GLY A 180 -5.57 -5.93 21.25
N ILE A 181 -4.33 -5.98 21.75
CA ILE A 181 -3.65 -4.87 22.43
C ILE A 181 -2.45 -4.44 21.59
N GLN A 182 -2.27 -3.12 21.45
CA GLN A 182 -1.13 -2.53 20.76
C GLN A 182 0.18 -2.83 21.50
N ASP A 183 1.14 -3.42 20.79
CA ASP A 183 2.53 -3.58 21.25
C ASP A 183 3.34 -2.27 21.11
N GLU A 184 4.60 -2.29 21.56
CA GLU A 184 5.52 -1.13 21.52
C GLU A 184 5.80 -0.57 20.11
N SER A 185 5.48 -1.33 19.05
CA SER A 185 5.66 -0.89 17.66
C SER A 185 4.46 -0.15 17.07
N HIS A 186 3.38 0.02 17.85
CA HIS A 186 2.16 0.69 17.45
C HIS A 186 2.05 2.10 18.05
N PRO A 187 1.15 2.96 17.52
CA PRO A 187 1.04 4.36 17.96
C PRO A 187 0.68 4.55 19.43
N ASN A 188 -0.14 3.66 20.01
CA ASN A 188 -0.62 3.76 21.39
C ASN A 188 -0.40 2.43 22.14
N PRO A 189 0.84 2.08 22.55
CA PRO A 189 1.12 0.84 23.27
C PRO A 189 0.22 0.63 24.50
N GLY A 190 -0.21 -0.61 24.74
CA GLY A 190 -1.14 -0.97 25.81
C GLY A 190 -2.61 -0.64 25.54
N THR A 191 -2.92 0.14 24.50
CA THR A 191 -4.31 0.46 24.13
C THR A 191 -4.91 -0.65 23.26
N PRO A 192 -6.21 -1.00 23.43
CA PRO A 192 -6.87 -1.94 22.54
C PRO A 192 -6.91 -1.48 21.08
N TYR A 193 -6.91 -2.42 20.16
CA TYR A 193 -7.32 -2.21 18.78
C TYR A 193 -8.47 -3.15 18.39
N TYR A 194 -9.29 -2.71 17.44
CA TYR A 194 -10.39 -3.52 16.91
C TYR A 194 -9.93 -4.39 15.74
N GLY A 195 -10.32 -5.67 15.80
CA GLY A 195 -10.08 -6.68 14.77
C GLY A 195 -10.86 -6.40 13.49
N THR A 196 -10.51 -7.13 12.44
CA THR A 196 -11.13 -6.96 11.12
C THR A 196 -10.96 -8.23 10.28
N THR A 197 -11.87 -8.41 9.32
CA THR A 197 -11.74 -9.41 8.26
C THR A 197 -11.80 -8.69 6.92
N ARG A 198 -10.82 -8.93 6.06
CA ARG A 198 -10.75 -8.32 4.72
C ARG A 198 -10.50 -9.37 3.67
N GLN A 199 -11.10 -9.15 2.51
CA GLN A 199 -10.93 -10.01 1.34
C GLN A 199 -10.23 -9.26 0.23
N ALA A 200 -9.41 -9.98 -0.53
CA ALA A 200 -8.76 -9.48 -1.72
C ALA A 200 -8.78 -10.54 -2.82
N PHE A 201 -8.69 -10.09 -4.07
CA PHE A 201 -8.85 -10.95 -5.25
C PHE A 201 -7.70 -10.77 -6.25
N LEU A 202 -7.19 -11.89 -6.75
CA LEU A 202 -6.23 -11.96 -7.84
C LEU A 202 -6.77 -12.87 -8.95
N PRO A 203 -6.43 -12.65 -10.22
CA PRO A 203 -6.71 -13.64 -11.25
C PRO A 203 -5.90 -14.91 -10.97
N ASP A 204 -6.51 -16.08 -11.19
CA ASP A 204 -5.79 -17.34 -11.08
C ASP A 204 -5.04 -17.62 -12.40
N ASN A 205 -3.92 -16.94 -12.58
CA ASN A 205 -3.01 -17.10 -13.71
C ASN A 205 -1.56 -17.02 -13.23
N TYR A 206 -0.58 -17.09 -14.15
CA TYR A 206 0.84 -17.06 -13.79
C TYR A 206 1.20 -15.80 -12.98
N GLU A 207 0.79 -14.63 -13.46
CA GLU A 207 1.13 -13.35 -12.82
C GLU A 207 0.43 -13.17 -11.47
N GLY A 208 -0.86 -13.49 -11.38
CA GLY A 208 -1.61 -13.44 -10.13
C GLY A 208 -1.07 -14.39 -9.07
N ARG A 209 -0.63 -15.60 -9.46
CA ARG A 209 0.05 -16.53 -8.53
C ARG A 209 1.42 -16.03 -8.09
N TYR A 210 2.13 -15.31 -8.96
CA TYR A 210 3.39 -14.68 -8.58
C TYR A 210 3.16 -13.55 -7.56
N VAL A 211 2.19 -12.67 -7.80
CA VAL A 211 1.76 -11.65 -6.82
C VAL A 211 1.33 -12.29 -5.50
N LEU A 212 0.58 -13.40 -5.53
CA LEU A 212 0.20 -14.13 -4.31
C LEU A 212 1.42 -14.57 -3.49
N LYS A 213 2.48 -15.07 -4.13
CA LYS A 213 3.72 -15.47 -3.42
C LYS A 213 4.36 -14.27 -2.73
N LEU A 214 4.41 -13.12 -3.39
CA LEU A 214 4.94 -11.89 -2.81
C LEU A 214 4.06 -11.39 -1.65
N LEU A 215 2.73 -11.43 -1.79
CA LEU A 215 1.82 -11.04 -0.71
C LEU A 215 1.94 -11.95 0.52
N LYS A 216 2.17 -13.26 0.34
CA LYS A 216 2.46 -14.18 1.44
C LYS A 216 3.73 -13.78 2.18
N LYS A 217 4.82 -13.53 1.44
CA LYS A 217 6.08 -13.03 2.01
C LYS A 217 5.88 -11.69 2.73
N ALA A 218 5.17 -10.74 2.14
CA ALA A 218 4.85 -9.47 2.78
C ALA A 218 4.02 -9.64 4.06
N PHE A 219 3.10 -10.60 4.11
CA PHE A 219 2.32 -10.93 5.31
C PHE A 219 3.18 -11.54 6.41
N GLU A 220 4.06 -12.48 6.07
CA GLU A 220 5.05 -13.08 6.99
C GLU A 220 5.98 -12.03 7.59
N LEU A 221 6.34 -11.03 6.79
CA LEU A 221 7.13 -9.86 7.19
C LEU A 221 6.31 -8.74 7.83
N ARG A 222 5.05 -9.00 8.18
CA ARG A 222 4.16 -8.05 8.89
C ARG A 222 3.96 -6.71 8.14
N GLN A 223 4.01 -6.71 6.81
CA GLN A 223 3.98 -5.50 5.99
C GLN A 223 2.64 -5.21 5.28
N ILE A 224 1.66 -6.12 5.32
CA ILE A 224 0.36 -5.91 4.64
C ILE A 224 -0.54 -4.94 5.42
N PHE A 225 -0.53 -5.04 6.75
CA PHE A 225 -1.34 -4.22 7.64
C PHE A 225 -0.50 -3.44 8.65
N THR A 226 -1.15 -2.52 9.36
CA THR A 226 -0.63 -1.81 10.53
C THR A 226 -1.80 -1.45 11.46
N VAL A 227 -1.52 -0.98 12.68
CA VAL A 227 -2.52 -0.34 13.54
C VAL A 227 -2.32 1.17 13.47
N GLY A 228 -3.41 1.90 13.26
CA GLY A 228 -3.37 3.36 13.18
C GLY A 228 -4.75 3.95 12.92
N GLN A 229 -4.77 5.09 12.24
CA GLN A 229 -6.00 5.78 11.84
C GLN A 229 -6.50 5.27 10.50
N SER A 230 -7.79 4.90 10.44
CA SER A 230 -8.48 4.60 9.19
C SER A 230 -8.65 5.85 8.35
N ARG A 231 -8.09 5.86 7.13
CA ARG A 231 -8.23 6.99 6.19
C ARG A 231 -9.66 7.20 5.71
N THR A 232 -10.50 6.17 5.71
CA THR A 232 -11.88 6.25 5.20
C THR A 232 -12.88 6.64 6.27
N THR A 233 -12.66 6.25 7.53
CA THR A 233 -13.62 6.48 8.62
C THR A 233 -13.11 7.45 9.67
N GLY A 234 -11.81 7.77 9.70
CA GLY A 234 -11.18 8.61 10.71
C GLY A 234 -10.99 7.94 12.08
N TYR A 235 -11.34 6.66 12.23
CA TYR A 235 -11.17 5.96 13.51
C TYR A 235 -9.72 5.59 13.78
N ASP A 236 -9.24 5.91 14.98
CA ASP A 236 -7.94 5.49 15.50
C ASP A 236 -8.00 4.09 16.11
N ASN A 237 -6.82 3.51 16.38
CA ASN A 237 -6.66 2.21 17.04
C ASN A 237 -7.37 1.07 16.28
N VAL A 238 -7.29 1.10 14.95
CA VAL A 238 -7.84 0.05 14.09
C VAL A 238 -6.79 -0.50 13.15
N ILE A 239 -7.00 -1.73 12.70
CA ILE A 239 -6.16 -2.37 11.69
C ILE A 239 -6.46 -1.76 10.33
N THR A 240 -5.43 -1.26 9.66
CA THR A 240 -5.50 -0.59 8.35
C THR A 240 -4.50 -1.18 7.36
N TRP A 241 -4.77 -1.00 6.06
CA TRP A 241 -3.82 -1.37 5.00
C TRP A 241 -2.54 -0.56 5.13
N ASN A 242 -1.39 -1.17 4.83
CA ASN A 242 -0.07 -0.55 4.94
C ASN A 242 0.58 -0.41 3.55
N ASP A 243 0.06 0.51 2.74
CA ASP A 243 0.59 0.94 1.43
C ASP A 243 0.84 -0.17 0.38
N ILE A 244 0.22 -1.33 0.53
CA ILE A 244 0.15 -2.38 -0.51
C ILE A 244 -1.32 -2.49 -0.90
N HIS A 245 -1.66 -2.00 -2.08
CA HIS A 245 -3.03 -1.98 -2.55
C HIS A 245 -3.52 -3.39 -2.87
N HIS A 246 -4.75 -3.65 -2.45
CA HIS A 246 -5.46 -4.90 -2.72
C HIS A 246 -6.73 -4.61 -3.49
N LYS A 247 -7.10 -5.53 -4.37
CA LYS A 247 -8.43 -5.51 -5.01
C LYS A 247 -9.45 -6.15 -4.10
N THR A 248 -10.24 -5.34 -3.41
CA THR A 248 -11.24 -5.79 -2.43
C THR A 248 -12.62 -6.05 -3.03
N SER A 249 -12.78 -5.79 -4.33
CA SER A 249 -13.99 -6.11 -5.09
C SER A 249 -13.62 -6.88 -6.36
N ILE A 250 -14.51 -7.73 -6.83
CA ILE A 250 -14.38 -8.39 -8.14
C ILE A 250 -15.03 -7.59 -9.28
N HIS A 251 -15.71 -6.48 -8.97
CA HIS A 251 -16.43 -5.63 -9.91
C HIS A 251 -16.23 -4.14 -9.60
N GLY A 252 -16.77 -3.26 -10.45
CA GLY A 252 -16.79 -1.81 -10.23
C GLY A 252 -15.49 -1.09 -10.57
N GLY A 253 -14.54 -1.77 -11.21
CA GLY A 253 -13.31 -1.17 -11.73
C GLY A 253 -12.43 -0.53 -10.66
N VAL A 254 -11.53 0.36 -11.11
CA VAL A 254 -10.54 1.04 -10.26
C VAL A 254 -11.20 1.82 -9.11
N GLU A 255 -12.30 2.52 -9.40
CA GLU A 255 -13.01 3.40 -8.45
C GLU A 255 -13.56 2.64 -7.23
N ASN A 256 -13.92 1.37 -7.41
CA ASN A 256 -14.44 0.52 -6.34
C ASN A 256 -13.40 -0.48 -5.83
N PHE A 257 -12.11 -0.19 -6.03
CA PHE A 257 -11.00 -1.08 -5.66
C PHE A 257 -11.17 -2.49 -6.24
N GLY A 258 -11.73 -2.59 -7.44
CA GLY A 258 -12.08 -3.85 -8.08
C GLY A 258 -11.58 -3.97 -9.51
N TYR A 259 -12.20 -4.89 -10.23
CA TYR A 259 -11.87 -5.22 -11.62
C TYR A 259 -12.99 -4.73 -12.57
N PRO A 260 -12.67 -4.44 -13.85
CA PRO A 260 -11.35 -4.56 -14.48
C PRO A 260 -10.36 -3.46 -14.06
N ASP A 261 -9.07 -3.80 -14.01
CA ASP A 261 -7.93 -2.88 -13.84
C ASP A 261 -6.68 -3.57 -14.40
N SER A 262 -6.32 -3.21 -15.64
CA SER A 262 -5.19 -3.81 -16.35
C SER A 262 -3.83 -3.43 -15.76
N THR A 263 -3.75 -2.37 -14.96
CA THR A 263 -2.48 -1.87 -14.39
C THR A 263 -2.14 -2.49 -13.04
N TYR A 264 -3.14 -3.03 -12.34
CA TYR A 264 -3.04 -3.41 -10.93
C TYR A 264 -1.89 -4.37 -10.62
N LEU A 265 -1.74 -5.46 -11.39
CA LEU A 265 -0.71 -6.47 -11.11
C LEU A 265 0.71 -5.88 -11.23
N ASN A 266 0.93 -4.93 -12.14
CA ASN A 266 2.20 -4.22 -12.22
C ASN A 266 2.38 -3.26 -11.03
N ARG A 267 1.36 -2.45 -10.72
CA ARG A 267 1.42 -1.49 -9.60
C ARG A 267 1.70 -2.18 -8.26
N VAL A 268 0.97 -3.26 -7.94
CA VAL A 268 1.17 -3.97 -6.66
C VAL A 268 2.56 -4.61 -6.57
N LYS A 269 3.13 -5.10 -7.68
CA LYS A 269 4.53 -5.58 -7.72
C LYS A 269 5.52 -4.45 -7.41
N GLN A 270 5.28 -3.25 -7.92
CA GLN A 270 6.14 -2.08 -7.63
C GLN A 270 6.03 -1.66 -6.16
N GLU A 271 4.81 -1.63 -5.60
CA GLU A 271 4.57 -1.34 -4.18
C GLU A 271 5.26 -2.37 -3.27
N LEU A 272 5.16 -3.66 -3.60
CA LEU A 272 5.85 -4.74 -2.91
C LEU A 272 7.37 -4.58 -3.01
N ALA A 273 7.90 -4.30 -4.20
CA ALA A 273 9.34 -4.10 -4.40
C ALA A 273 9.88 -2.88 -3.62
N ALA A 274 9.10 -1.79 -3.54
CA ALA A 274 9.44 -0.61 -2.73
C ALA A 274 9.52 -0.93 -1.24
N LYS A 275 8.75 -1.94 -0.78
CA LYS A 275 8.79 -2.51 0.57
C LYS A 275 9.86 -3.59 0.78
N GLY A 276 10.72 -3.81 -0.22
CA GLY A 276 11.78 -4.82 -0.18
C GLY A 276 11.31 -6.25 -0.45
N ILE A 277 10.06 -6.42 -0.90
CA ILE A 277 9.48 -7.73 -1.22
C ILE A 277 9.72 -8.02 -2.70
N LYS A 278 10.60 -8.99 -2.96
CA LYS A 278 11.00 -9.44 -4.30
C LYS A 278 10.99 -10.98 -4.34
#